data_AF-A0A357IQY4-F1
#
_entry.id   AF-A0A357IQY4-F1
#
_cell.length_a   1.000
_cell.length_b   1.000
_cell.length_c   1.000
_cell.angle_alpha   90.00
_cell.angle_beta   90.00
_cell.angle_gamma   90.00
#
_symmetry.space_group_name_H-M   'P 1'
#
loop_
_entity.id
_entity.type
_entity.pdbx_description
1 polymer ?
#
loop_
_entity_poly.entity_id
_entity_poly.type
_entity_poly.pdbx_seq_one_letter_code
_entity_poly.pdbx_strand_id
1 'polypeptide(L)' 'EDSPQTYNSDVDLLDALEREGRIFLIRPEFPTGVSSTDKNKKKLAALYEEGRRIALARLGDMRKYLGGEQ' A
#
# COMPACT_ATOMS: atom_id res chain seq x y z
N GLU A 1 -21.52 -0.22 8.04
CA GLU A 1 -21.82 0.14 6.64
C GLU A 1 -20.85 1.24 6.26
N ASP A 2 -19.74 0.88 5.59
CA ASP A 2 -18.77 1.85 5.08
C ASP A 2 -19.31 2.42 3.76
N SER A 3 -19.98 3.56 3.85
CA SER A 3 -20.43 4.31 2.69
C SER A 3 -19.22 4.74 1.85
N PRO A 4 -19.24 4.63 0.51
CA PRO A 4 -18.08 4.91 -0.36
C PRO A 4 -17.53 6.36 -0.30
N GLN A 5 -18.21 7.28 0.40
CA GLN A 5 -17.77 8.67 0.58
C GLN A 5 -16.69 8.84 1.66
N THR A 6 -16.70 8.02 2.73
CA THR A 6 -15.68 8.11 3.79
C THR A 6 -14.35 7.51 3.34
N TYR A 7 -14.40 6.43 2.57
CA TYR A 7 -13.22 5.77 2.00
C TYR A 7 -12.35 6.70 1.15
N ASN A 8 -12.97 7.55 0.31
CA ASN A 8 -12.21 8.49 -0.51
C ASN A 8 -11.51 9.56 0.35
N SER A 9 -12.18 10.03 1.40
CA SER A 9 -11.63 11.06 2.29
C SER A 9 -10.39 10.57 3.04
N ASP A 10 -10.42 9.31 3.49
CA ASP A 10 -9.29 8.68 4.17
C ASP A 10 -8.12 8.45 3.21
N VAL A 11 -8.40 8.05 1.97
CA VAL A 11 -7.39 7.89 0.91
C VAL A 11 -6.73 9.22 0.58
N ASP A 12 -7.52 10.29 0.42
CA ASP A 12 -7.00 11.64 0.16
C ASP A 12 -6.12 12.15 1.31
N LEU A 13 -6.52 11.87 2.56
CA LEU A 13 -5.71 12.20 3.74
C LEU A 13 -4.39 11.44 3.75
N LEU A 14 -4.39 10.13 3.46
CA LEU A 14 -3.18 9.32 3.39
C LEU A 14 -2.24 9.82 2.28
N ASP A 15 -2.78 10.17 1.12
CA ASP A 15 -2.00 10.72 0.01
C ASP A 15 -1.41 12.09 0.34
N ALA A 16 -2.14 12.94 1.09
CA ALA A 16 -1.61 14.21 1.59
C ALA A 16 -0.48 13.99 2.60
N LEU A 17 -0.65 13.09 3.57
CA LEU A 17 0.36 12.76 4.58
C LEU A 17 1.62 12.12 3.97
N GLU A 18 1.46 11.30 2.92
CA GLU A 18 2.59 10.73 2.18
C GLU A 18 3.36 11.84 1.44
N ARG A 19 2.66 12.78 0.79
CA ARG A 19 3.28 13.92 0.10
C ARG A 19 4.00 14.88 1.06
N GLU A 20 3.47 15.06 2.27
CA GLU A 20 4.12 15.81 3.35
C GLU A 20 5.34 15.06 3.94
N GLY A 21 5.58 13.80 3.55
CA GLY A 21 6.66 12.98 4.08
C GLY A 21 6.45 12.54 5.53
N ARG A 22 5.22 12.63 6.04
CA ARG A 22 4.87 12.26 7.43
C ARG A 22 4.65 10.76 7.58
N ILE A 23 4.13 10.13 6.53
CA ILE A 23 3.96 8.68 6.46
C ILE A 23 4.57 8.15 5.16
N PHE A 24 4.90 6.87 5.13
CA PHE A 24 5.31 6.17 3.93
C PHE A 24 4.32 5.04 3.64
N LEU A 25 3.61 5.14 2.51
CA LEU A 25 2.50 4.24 2.20
C LEU A 25 2.94 3.15 1.23
N ILE A 26 2.77 1.88 1.58
CA ILE A 26 2.92 0.75 0.64
C ILE A 26 1.52 0.20 0.36
N ARG A 27 1.04 0.40 -0.87
CA ARG A 27 -0.27 -0.10 -1.32
C ARG A 27 -0.14 -0.77 -2.69
N PRO A 28 -0.97 -1.78 -3.00
CA PRO A 28 -1.07 -2.33 -4.35
C PRO A 28 -1.58 -1.26 -5.32
N GLU A 29 -1.00 -1.20 -6.53
CA GLU A 29 -1.37 -0.23 -7.58
C GLU A 29 -2.72 -0.58 -8.26
N PHE A 30 -3.18 -1.82 -8.08
CA PHE A 30 -4.39 -2.34 -8.70
C PHE A 30 -5.33 -2.94 -7.64
N PRO A 31 -6.66 -2.88 -7.86
CA PRO A 31 -7.62 -3.54 -6.99
C PRO A 31 -7.28 -5.02 -6.89
N THR A 32 -7.11 -5.49 -5.66
CA THR A 32 -6.79 -6.88 -5.40
C THR A 32 -8.04 -7.69 -5.71
N GLY A 33 -8.00 -8.53 -6.75
CA GLY A 33 -9.11 -9.43 -7.13
C GLY A 33 -9.35 -10.58 -6.14
N VAL A 34 -9.07 -10.33 -4.86
CA VAL A 34 -9.02 -11.25 -3.74
C VAL A 34 -9.86 -10.64 -2.61
N SER A 35 -11.02 -11.23 -2.35
CA SER A 35 -11.84 -10.89 -1.20
C SER A 35 -11.23 -11.43 0.09
N SER A 36 -11.63 -10.85 1.23
CA SER A 36 -11.17 -11.27 2.57
C SER A 36 -11.40 -12.77 2.85
N THR A 37 -12.40 -13.39 2.20
CA THR A 37 -12.73 -14.82 2.29
C THR A 37 -12.13 -15.70 1.20
N ASP A 38 -11.34 -15.16 0.26
CA ASP A 38 -10.71 -15.96 -0.79
C ASP A 38 -9.66 -16.93 -0.21
N LYS A 39 -9.90 -18.23 -0.36
CA LYS A 39 -8.95 -19.29 0.05
C LYS A 39 -8.02 -19.75 -1.07
N ASN A 40 -8.05 -19.07 -2.23
CA ASN A 40 -7.26 -19.47 -3.38
C ASN A 40 -5.78 -19.13 -3.16
N LYS A 41 -5.01 -20.13 -2.73
CA LYS A 41 -3.57 -20.02 -2.46
C LYS A 41 -2.78 -19.39 -3.61
N LYS A 42 -3.14 -19.66 -4.87
CA LYS A 42 -2.43 -19.08 -6.03
C LYS A 42 -2.66 -17.57 -6.13
N LYS A 43 -3.89 -17.11 -5.93
CA LYS A 43 -4.22 -15.68 -5.92
C LYS A 43 -3.53 -14.94 -4.76
N LEU A 44 -3.54 -15.55 -3.58
CA LEU A 44 -2.87 -15.00 -2.39
C LEU A 44 -1.34 -14.92 -2.59
N ALA A 45 -0.74 -15.95 -3.18
CA ALA A 45 0.69 -15.95 -3.50
C ALA A 45 1.03 -14.86 -4.53
N ALA A 46 0.22 -14.71 -5.58
CA ALA A 46 0.42 -13.65 -6.57
C ALA A 46 0.30 -12.25 -5.94
N LEU A 47 -0.67 -12.05 -5.04
CA LEU A 47 -0.83 -10.79 -4.31
C LEU A 47 0.38 -10.49 -3.41
N TYR A 48 0.90 -11.51 -2.72
CA TYR A 48 2.08 -11.38 -1.87
C TYR A 48 3.33 -11.02 -2.68
N GLU A 49 3.59 -11.73 -3.78
CA GLU A 49 4.73 -11.45 -4.65
C GLU A 49 4.67 -10.03 -5.22
N GLU A 50 3.48 -9.56 -5.59
CA GLU A 50 3.30 -8.20 -6.07
C GLU A 50 3.58 -7.16 -4.99
N GLY A 51 3.04 -7.35 -3.78
CA GLY A 51 3.35 -6.48 -2.63
C GLY A 51 4.85 -6.47 -2.31
N ARG A 52 5.52 -7.62 -2.40
CA ARG A 52 6.96 -7.75 -2.21
C ARG A 52 7.74 -7.01 -3.29
N ARG A 53 7.34 -7.12 -4.56
CA ARG A 53 7.96 -6.41 -5.69
C ARG A 53 7.89 -4.89 -5.50
N ILE A 54 6.71 -4.38 -5.13
CA ILE A 54 6.48 -2.94 -4.87
C ILE A 54 7.34 -2.47 -3.69
N ALA A 55 7.34 -3.22 -2.57
CA ALA A 55 8.12 -2.86 -1.40
C ALA A 55 9.63 -2.82 -1.71
N LEU A 56 10.14 -3.78 -2.48
CA LEU A 56 11.54 -3.82 -2.90
C LEU A 56 11.91 -2.64 -3.81
N ALA A 57 11.04 -2.30 -4.77
CA ALA A 57 11.26 -1.16 -5.65
C ALA A 57 11.30 0.17 -4.87
N ARG A 58 10.47 0.31 -3.83
CA ARG A 58 10.40 1.52 -3.00
C ARG A 58 11.31 1.48 -1.76
N LEU A 59 12.18 0.48 -1.64
CA LEU A 59 13.04 0.28 -0.46
C LEU A 59 14.05 1.43 -0.27
N GLY A 60 14.49 2.04 -1.36
CA GLY A 60 15.33 3.25 -1.32
C GLY A 60 14.61 4.44 -0.71
N ASP A 61 13.36 4.69 -1.12
CA ASP A 61 12.54 5.77 -0.59
C ASP A 61 12.11 5.51 0.86
N MET A 62 11.84 4.24 1.20
CA MET A 62 11.59 3.82 2.59
C MET A 62 12.80 4.12 3.48
N ARG A 63 14.02 3.86 3.00
CA ARG A 63 15.25 4.18 3.73
C ARG A 63 15.40 5.68 3.97
N LYS A 64 15.11 6.51 2.96
CA LYS A 64 15.11 7.98 3.10
C LYS A 64 14.08 8.44 4.12
N TYR A 65 12.85 7.91 4.07
CA TYR A 65 11.80 8.20 5.04
C TYR A 65 12.20 7.86 6.48
N LEU A 66 12.88 6.72 6.69
CA LEU A 66 13.36 6.30 8.01
C LEU A 66 14.60 7.10 8.50
N GLY A 67 15.05 8.11 7.76
CA GLY A 67 16.25 8.88 8.10
C GLY A 67 17.55 8.11 7.89
N GLY A 68 17.53 7.07 7.06
CA GLY A 68 18.68 6.23 6.71
C GLY A 68 19.65 6.88 5.72
N GLU A 69 19.80 8.21 5.76
CA GLU A 69 20.90 8.94 5.13
C GLU A 69 21.92 9.31 6.23
N GLN A 70 22.93 8.44 6.38
CA GLN A 70 24.31 8.82 6.65
C GLN A 70 25.20 8.04 5.69
#